data_AF-A0AAU8FQU4-F1
#
_entry.id   AF-A0AAU8FQU4-F1
#
_cell.length_a   1.000
_cell.length_b   1.000
_cell.length_c   1.000
_cell.angle_alpha   90.00
_cell.angle_beta   90.00
_cell.angle_gamma   90.00
#
_symmetry.space_group_name_H-M   'P 1'
#
loop_
_entity.id
_entity.type
_entity.pdbx_description
1 polymer ?
#
loop_
_entity_poly.entity_id
_entity_poly.type
_entity_poly.pdbx_seq_one_letter_code
_entity_poly.pdbx_strand_id
1 'polypeptide(L)'
;MPAGKYALFSIPNGTAWTVILNKNYNQGGTDNYKESEDVARTTVVPTSNQYNEAFKIEIEPVTDSTAFLNLSWSSVNVPVPLAVSTESLTLTALNKAVAEKPEDVATLQSTAGYLLSKGKDLQVALSLADKAIGLKESFGALWTKAQILNKLGKTAEAIPVAQKALTVGAANPDGAYNFYKPQVEKAIAEMQAKATPVKGAVSTVKKKK
;
A
#
# COMPACT_ATOMS: atom_id res chain seq x y z
N MET A 1 6.97 -14.79 4.84
CA MET A 1 7.85 -15.97 4.98
C MET A 1 9.26 -15.58 4.58
N PRO A 2 10.31 -16.05 5.27
CA PRO A 2 11.70 -15.76 4.89
C PRO A 2 12.05 -16.34 3.51
N ALA A 3 13.01 -15.73 2.82
CA ALA A 3 13.59 -16.31 1.62
C ALA A 3 14.30 -17.63 1.98
N GLY A 4 14.09 -18.69 1.19
CA GLY A 4 14.65 -20.00 1.49
C GLY A 4 14.16 -21.11 0.56
N LYS A 5 14.63 -22.31 0.82
CA LYS A 5 14.18 -23.55 0.15
C LYS A 5 13.15 -24.24 1.04
N TYR A 6 12.09 -24.74 0.41
CA TYR A 6 10.99 -25.42 1.10
C TYR A 6 10.59 -26.67 0.32
N ALA A 7 10.14 -27.71 1.01
CA ALA A 7 9.43 -28.82 0.41
C ALA A 7 7.95 -28.44 0.25
N LEU A 8 7.35 -28.84 -0.87
CA LEU A 8 5.93 -28.69 -1.15
C LEU A 8 5.25 -30.04 -0.93
N PHE A 9 4.29 -30.08 -0.01
CA PHE A 9 3.45 -31.26 0.24
C PHE A 9 2.00 -30.96 -0.06
N SER A 10 1.26 -32.02 -0.40
CA SER A 10 -0.19 -31.98 -0.54
C SER A 10 -0.85 -33.18 0.14
N ILE A 11 -2.00 -32.95 0.75
CA ILE A 11 -2.86 -33.98 1.36
C ILE A 11 -4.23 -33.89 0.67
N PRO A 12 -4.50 -34.76 -0.32
CA PRO A 12 -5.81 -34.86 -0.94
C PRO A 12 -6.86 -35.36 0.05
N ASN A 13 -8.00 -34.68 0.14
CA ASN A 13 -9.14 -35.09 0.99
C ASN A 13 -10.47 -35.04 0.20
N GLY A 14 -10.44 -35.46 -1.06
CA GLY A 14 -11.60 -35.47 -1.96
C GLY A 14 -12.04 -34.07 -2.39
N THR A 15 -12.84 -33.40 -1.57
CA THR A 15 -13.42 -32.08 -1.88
C THR A 15 -12.47 -30.92 -1.56
N ALA A 16 -11.44 -31.15 -0.76
CA ALA A 16 -10.43 -30.16 -0.41
C ALA A 16 -9.05 -30.80 -0.34
N TRP A 17 -8.03 -30.03 -0.67
CA TRP A 17 -6.63 -30.44 -0.56
C TRP A 17 -5.94 -29.54 0.44
N THR A 18 -5.17 -30.13 1.34
CA THR A 18 -4.24 -29.35 2.16
C THR A 18 -2.95 -29.20 1.38
N VAL A 19 -2.44 -27.99 1.20
CA VAL A 19 -1.13 -27.71 0.62
C VAL A 19 -0.23 -27.08 1.67
N ILE A 20 0.99 -27.60 1.77
CA ILE A 20 1.93 -27.32 2.85
C ILE A 20 3.28 -26.93 2.27
N LEU A 21 3.89 -25.89 2.82
CA LEU A 21 5.31 -25.60 2.68
C LEU A 21 6.02 -25.98 3.97
N ASN A 22 7.05 -26.81 3.87
CA ASN A 22 7.81 -27.33 5.00
C ASN A 22 9.28 -26.93 4.88
N LYS A 23 9.91 -26.51 5.98
CA LYS A 23 11.30 -26.01 6.00
C LYS A 23 12.35 -27.11 5.76
N ASN A 24 12.01 -28.37 6.00
CA ASN A 24 12.88 -29.50 5.71
C ASN A 24 12.76 -29.87 4.24
N TYR A 25 13.42 -29.09 3.38
CA TYR A 25 13.27 -29.21 1.92
C TYR A 25 13.95 -30.46 1.33
N ASN A 26 14.90 -31.08 2.05
CA ASN A 26 15.73 -32.19 1.56
C ASN A 26 15.34 -33.54 2.18
N GLN A 27 14.12 -33.66 2.68
CA GLN A 27 13.61 -34.93 3.17
C GLN A 27 13.20 -35.83 2.00
N GLY A 28 13.61 -37.10 2.05
CA GLY A 28 13.22 -38.10 1.07
C GLY A 28 11.74 -38.48 1.27
N GLY A 29 10.86 -37.96 0.41
CA GLY A 29 9.42 -38.27 0.45
C GLY A 29 8.73 -37.75 1.71
N THR A 30 7.71 -38.48 2.17
CA THR A 30 6.85 -38.10 3.32
C THR A 30 7.24 -38.77 4.64
N ASP A 31 8.17 -39.72 4.64
CA ASP A 31 8.45 -40.57 5.81
C ASP A 31 9.03 -39.79 7.00
N ASN A 32 9.75 -38.69 6.71
CA ASN A 32 10.34 -37.80 7.72
C ASN A 32 9.52 -36.53 7.96
N TYR A 33 8.30 -36.47 7.43
CA TYR A 33 7.45 -35.28 7.55
C TYR A 33 7.14 -34.97 9.02
N LYS A 34 7.30 -33.70 9.38
CA LYS A 34 6.95 -33.16 10.70
C LYS A 34 6.14 -31.89 10.53
N GLU A 35 4.92 -31.90 11.05
CA GLU A 35 4.04 -30.72 11.05
C GLU A 35 4.68 -29.51 11.79
N SER A 36 5.52 -29.75 12.81
CA SER A 36 6.29 -28.69 13.49
C SER A 36 7.32 -27.98 12.59
N GLU A 37 7.55 -28.50 11.39
CA GLU A 37 8.45 -27.94 10.38
C GLU A 37 7.68 -27.22 9.26
N ASP A 38 6.34 -27.21 9.32
CA ASP A 38 5.50 -26.46 8.40
C ASP A 38 5.67 -24.95 8.63
N VAL A 39 5.90 -24.23 7.53
CA VAL A 39 5.97 -22.75 7.53
C VAL A 39 4.72 -22.11 6.95
N ALA A 40 3.95 -22.87 6.17
CA ALA A 40 2.63 -22.49 5.70
C ALA A 40 1.81 -23.76 5.46
N ARG A 41 0.53 -23.72 5.82
CA ARG A 41 -0.45 -24.78 5.60
C ARG A 41 -1.77 -24.14 5.23
N THR A 42 -2.33 -24.52 4.09
CA THR A 42 -3.59 -23.96 3.61
C THR A 42 -4.46 -25.03 3.01
N THR A 43 -5.77 -24.84 3.10
CA THR A 43 -6.76 -25.74 2.52
C THR A 43 -7.36 -25.07 1.29
N VAL A 44 -7.37 -25.78 0.17
CA VAL A 44 -7.84 -25.27 -1.12
C VAL A 44 -8.82 -26.26 -1.75
N VAL A 45 -9.79 -25.75 -2.48
CA VAL A 45 -10.75 -26.56 -3.23
C VAL A 45 -10.21 -26.76 -4.65
N PRO A 46 -9.97 -28.00 -5.10
CA PRO A 46 -9.55 -28.25 -6.47
C PRO A 46 -10.61 -27.82 -7.49
N THR A 47 -10.16 -27.41 -8.67
CA THR A 47 -11.02 -27.05 -9.80
C THR A 47 -10.77 -27.98 -10.98
N SER A 48 -11.74 -28.08 -11.89
CA SER A 48 -11.53 -28.77 -13.17
C SER A 48 -10.58 -27.96 -14.06
N ASN A 49 -9.72 -28.65 -14.82
CA ASN A 49 -8.82 -28.07 -15.82
C ASN A 49 -8.89 -28.87 -17.14
N GLN A 50 -8.32 -28.32 -18.22
CA GLN A 50 -8.02 -29.09 -19.42
C GLN A 50 -7.16 -30.30 -19.06
N TYR A 51 -7.41 -31.42 -19.73
CA TYR A 51 -6.71 -32.67 -19.45
C TYR A 51 -5.22 -32.55 -19.78
N ASN A 52 -4.36 -32.86 -18.81
CA ASN A 52 -2.90 -32.88 -18.97
C ASN A 52 -2.34 -34.21 -18.46
N GLU A 53 -1.54 -34.90 -19.27
CA GLU A 53 -0.87 -36.15 -18.82
C GLU A 53 0.30 -35.86 -17.89
N ALA A 54 1.04 -34.78 -18.15
CA ALA A 54 2.16 -34.34 -17.34
C ALA A 54 1.68 -33.54 -16.12
N PHE A 55 2.30 -33.81 -14.97
CA PHE A 55 2.14 -32.97 -13.79
C PHE A 55 2.83 -31.61 -14.03
N LYS A 56 2.11 -30.52 -13.77
CA LYS A 56 2.57 -29.14 -13.96
C LYS A 56 2.46 -28.33 -12.68
N ILE A 57 3.47 -27.50 -12.44
CA ILE A 57 3.46 -26.46 -11.40
C ILE A 57 3.63 -25.11 -12.10
N GLU A 58 2.63 -24.25 -12.00
CA GLU A 58 2.60 -22.96 -12.67
C GLU A 58 2.25 -21.85 -11.68
N ILE A 59 2.82 -20.65 -11.86
CA ILE A 59 2.48 -19.47 -11.05
C ILE A 59 1.77 -18.48 -11.96
N GLU A 60 0.43 -18.52 -11.95
CA GLU A 60 -0.41 -17.70 -12.81
C GLU A 60 -1.88 -17.67 -12.37
N PRO A 61 -2.65 -16.62 -12.72
CA PRO A 61 -2.15 -15.33 -13.19
C PRO A 61 -1.42 -14.58 -12.07
N VAL A 62 -0.45 -13.75 -12.43
CA VAL A 62 0.26 -12.87 -11.49
C VAL A 62 -0.31 -11.46 -11.59
N THR A 63 -0.55 -10.83 -10.44
CA THR A 63 -0.83 -9.41 -10.30
C THR A 63 0.27 -8.74 -9.48
N ASP A 64 0.19 -7.42 -9.29
CA ASP A 64 1.13 -6.68 -8.44
C ASP A 64 1.17 -7.15 -6.98
N SER A 65 0.17 -7.90 -6.51
CA SER A 65 0.07 -8.30 -5.10
C SER A 65 -0.41 -9.74 -4.84
N THR A 66 -0.83 -10.46 -5.88
CA THR A 66 -1.36 -11.81 -5.77
C THR A 66 -0.92 -12.69 -6.93
N ALA A 67 -0.91 -13.99 -6.69
CA ALA A 67 -0.77 -15.01 -7.72
C ALA A 67 -1.49 -16.30 -7.29
N PHE A 68 -1.55 -17.29 -8.16
CA PHE A 68 -1.87 -18.66 -7.76
C PHE A 68 -0.71 -19.58 -8.09
N LEU A 69 -0.34 -20.45 -7.15
CA LEU A 69 0.46 -21.64 -7.42
C LEU A 69 -0.51 -22.75 -7.83
N ASN A 70 -0.54 -23.06 -9.12
CA ASN A 70 -1.40 -24.09 -9.70
C ASN A 70 -0.64 -25.41 -9.78
N LEU A 71 -1.19 -26.45 -9.15
CA LEU A 71 -0.74 -27.82 -9.33
C LEU A 71 -1.75 -28.55 -10.21
N SER A 72 -1.37 -28.89 -11.44
CA SER A 72 -2.27 -29.45 -12.45
C SER A 72 -1.84 -30.82 -12.93
N TRP A 73 -2.78 -31.77 -12.97
CA TRP A 73 -2.61 -33.09 -13.57
C TRP A 73 -3.97 -33.73 -13.87
N SER A 74 -4.05 -34.52 -14.95
CA SER A 74 -5.31 -34.97 -15.51
C SER A 74 -6.24 -33.76 -15.73
N SER A 75 -7.51 -33.87 -15.37
CA SER A 75 -8.47 -32.77 -15.39
C SER A 75 -8.57 -32.01 -14.06
N VAL A 76 -7.59 -32.12 -13.16
CA VAL A 76 -7.60 -31.48 -11.83
C VAL A 76 -6.57 -30.36 -11.78
N ASN A 77 -6.96 -29.22 -11.23
CA ASN A 77 -6.08 -28.14 -10.82
C ASN A 77 -6.27 -27.82 -9.34
N VAL A 78 -5.18 -27.55 -8.63
CA VAL A 78 -5.17 -27.14 -7.23
C VAL A 78 -4.65 -25.70 -7.15
N PRO A 79 -5.54 -24.68 -7.14
CA PRO A 79 -5.14 -23.28 -7.16
C PRO A 79 -4.82 -22.78 -5.75
N VAL A 80 -3.54 -22.70 -5.41
CA VAL A 80 -3.10 -22.22 -4.10
C VAL A 80 -2.90 -20.70 -4.14
N PRO A 81 -3.70 -19.91 -3.42
CA PRO A 81 -3.57 -18.46 -3.45
C PRO A 81 -2.27 -18.01 -2.80
N LEU A 82 -1.52 -17.19 -3.52
CA LEU A 82 -0.35 -16.47 -3.05
C LEU A 82 -0.71 -15.00 -2.91
N ALA A 83 -0.37 -14.41 -1.78
CA ALA A 83 -0.48 -12.98 -1.57
C ALA A 83 0.86 -12.45 -1.07
N VAL A 84 1.34 -11.38 -1.68
CA VAL A 84 2.47 -10.61 -1.18
C VAL A 84 1.93 -9.30 -0.62
N SER A 85 2.35 -8.97 0.59
CA SER A 85 2.09 -7.65 1.17
C SER A 85 2.99 -6.62 0.52
N THR A 86 2.81 -6.37 -0.80
CA THR A 86 3.60 -5.43 -1.59
C THR A 86 3.69 -4.08 -0.89
N GLU A 87 2.60 -3.65 -0.25
CA GLU A 87 2.57 -2.44 0.57
C GLU A 87 3.58 -2.46 1.72
N SER A 88 3.60 -3.54 2.50
CA SER A 88 4.53 -3.71 3.62
C SER A 88 5.98 -3.79 3.13
N LEU A 89 6.22 -4.43 1.99
CA LEU A 89 7.55 -4.54 1.39
C LEU A 89 8.04 -3.17 0.90
N THR A 90 7.18 -2.42 0.20
CA THR A 90 7.50 -1.05 -0.25
C THR A 90 7.77 -0.14 0.94
N LEU A 91 6.93 -0.17 1.98
CA LEU A 91 7.15 0.64 3.17
C LEU A 91 8.45 0.26 3.90
N THR A 92 8.77 -1.02 4.00
CA THR A 92 10.04 -1.50 4.58
C THR A 92 11.23 -0.98 3.78
N ALA A 93 11.18 -1.07 2.45
CA ALA A 93 12.24 -0.59 1.56
C ALA A 93 12.41 0.94 1.65
N LEU A 94 11.31 1.69 1.66
CA LEU A 94 11.32 3.14 1.82
C LEU A 94 11.88 3.56 3.19
N ASN A 95 11.43 2.93 4.28
CA ASN A 95 11.95 3.21 5.62
C ASN A 95 13.44 2.91 5.74
N LYS A 96 13.90 1.81 5.12
CA LYS A 96 15.32 1.49 5.04
C LYS A 96 16.10 2.56 4.26
N ALA A 97 15.59 3.00 3.11
CA ALA A 97 16.22 4.06 2.32
C ALA A 97 16.29 5.39 3.11
N VAL A 98 15.23 5.76 3.84
CA VAL A 98 15.22 6.92 4.74
C VAL A 98 16.26 6.76 5.86
N ALA A 99 16.42 5.56 6.42
CA ALA A 99 17.41 5.31 7.47
C ALA A 99 18.86 5.38 6.95
N GLU A 100 19.12 4.89 5.73
CA GLU A 100 20.44 4.93 5.10
C GLU A 100 20.82 6.33 4.61
N LYS A 101 19.84 7.10 4.11
CA LYS A 101 20.03 8.46 3.59
C LYS A 101 18.99 9.42 4.19
N PRO A 102 19.14 9.75 5.48
CA PRO A 102 18.14 10.57 6.20
C PRO A 102 17.99 11.99 5.66
N GLU A 103 18.93 12.47 4.84
CA GLU A 103 18.93 13.81 4.25
C GLU A 103 18.61 13.81 2.75
N ASP A 104 18.34 12.66 2.15
CA ASP A 104 17.93 12.61 0.74
C ASP A 104 16.49 13.09 0.57
N VAL A 105 16.34 14.33 0.07
CA VAL A 105 15.04 14.99 -0.14
C VAL A 105 14.13 14.15 -1.03
N ALA A 106 14.67 13.48 -2.06
CA ALA A 106 13.86 12.66 -2.96
C ALA A 106 13.27 11.43 -2.24
N THR A 107 14.07 10.73 -1.44
CA THR A 107 13.60 9.61 -0.61
C THR A 107 12.58 10.06 0.44
N LEU A 108 12.81 11.20 1.10
CA LEU A 108 11.85 11.74 2.07
C LEU A 108 10.50 12.10 1.41
N GLN A 109 10.53 12.78 0.27
CA GLN A 109 9.33 13.18 -0.47
C GLN A 109 8.55 11.98 -1.01
N SER A 110 9.24 11.02 -1.64
CA SER A 110 8.61 9.80 -2.16
C SER A 110 8.00 8.95 -1.04
N THR A 111 8.67 8.83 0.11
CA THR A 111 8.14 8.09 1.27
C THR A 111 6.92 8.79 1.86
N ALA A 112 6.98 10.11 2.07
CA ALA A 112 5.84 10.89 2.55
C ALA A 112 4.64 10.82 1.58
N GLY A 113 4.90 10.93 0.27
CA GLY A 113 3.89 10.80 -0.77
C GLY A 113 3.26 9.40 -0.83
N TYR A 114 4.07 8.35 -0.64
CA TYR A 114 3.57 6.98 -0.57
C TYR A 114 2.63 6.79 0.63
N LEU A 115 3.07 7.19 1.82
CA LEU A 115 2.26 7.13 3.05
C LEU A 115 0.95 7.92 2.91
N LEU A 116 1.02 9.13 2.34
CA LEU A 116 -0.16 9.95 2.03
C LEU A 116 -1.13 9.25 1.08
N SER A 117 -0.63 8.64 0.00
CA SER A 117 -1.44 7.95 -1.00
C SER A 117 -2.20 6.77 -0.39
N LYS A 118 -1.55 6.02 0.51
CA LYS A 118 -2.13 4.89 1.25
C LYS A 118 -2.95 5.32 2.46
N GLY A 119 -2.83 6.58 2.89
CA GLY A 119 -3.51 7.09 4.08
C GLY A 119 -2.99 6.47 5.38
N LYS A 120 -1.77 5.94 5.37
CA LYS A 120 -1.14 5.27 6.52
C LYS A 120 -0.09 6.15 7.16
N ASP A 121 0.09 5.97 8.47
CA ASP A 121 1.11 6.64 9.29
C ASP A 121 1.25 8.14 8.96
N LEU A 122 0.11 8.83 8.86
CA LEU A 122 0.06 10.23 8.41
C LEU A 122 0.93 11.17 9.27
N GLN A 123 1.15 10.83 10.55
CA GLN A 123 2.08 11.55 11.43
C GLN A 123 3.56 11.35 11.04
N VAL A 124 3.91 10.13 10.63
CA VAL A 124 5.25 9.83 10.08
C VAL A 124 5.42 10.54 8.75
N ALA A 125 4.41 10.48 7.88
CA ALA A 125 4.41 11.21 6.61
C ALA A 125 4.61 12.72 6.81
N LEU A 126 3.94 13.31 7.80
CA LEU A 126 4.08 14.72 8.17
C LEU A 126 5.52 15.03 8.59
N SER A 127 6.09 14.21 9.46
CA SER A 127 7.47 14.37 9.94
C SER A 127 8.50 14.29 8.81
N LEU A 128 8.30 13.37 7.85
CA LEU A 128 9.14 13.25 6.66
C LEU A 128 9.01 14.46 5.72
N ALA A 129 7.79 14.95 5.53
CA ALA A 129 7.55 16.15 4.73
C ALA A 129 8.18 17.40 5.37
N ASP A 130 8.06 17.55 6.70
CA ASP A 130 8.72 18.63 7.46
C ASP A 130 10.23 18.59 7.32
N LYS A 131 10.82 17.40 7.43
CA LYS A 131 12.26 17.20 7.22
C LYS A 131 12.68 17.55 5.79
N ALA A 132 11.92 17.11 4.78
CA ALA A 132 12.19 17.44 3.39
C ALA A 132 12.15 18.95 3.13
N ILE A 133 11.16 19.66 3.69
CA ILE A 133 11.06 21.12 3.61
C ILE A 133 12.26 21.80 4.28
N GLY A 134 12.68 21.32 5.45
CA GLY A 134 13.83 21.86 6.17
C GLY A 134 15.15 21.72 5.43
N LEU A 135 15.30 20.67 4.61
CA LEU A 135 16.50 20.44 3.78
C LEU A 135 16.43 21.21 2.46
N LYS A 136 15.30 21.14 1.77
CA LYS A 136 15.06 21.87 0.52
C LYS A 136 13.58 22.18 0.38
N GLU A 137 13.24 23.43 0.67
CA GLU A 137 11.89 23.93 0.43
C GLU A 137 11.57 23.85 -1.07
N SER A 138 10.46 23.19 -1.39
CA SER A 138 9.99 23.01 -2.76
C SER A 138 8.47 22.96 -2.80
N PHE A 139 7.91 23.31 -3.96
CA PHE A 139 6.47 23.21 -4.23
C PHE A 139 5.93 21.83 -3.84
N GLY A 140 6.60 20.75 -4.30
CA GLY A 140 6.19 19.38 -4.02
C GLY A 140 6.16 19.05 -2.53
N ALA A 141 7.19 19.43 -1.76
CA ALA A 141 7.26 19.12 -0.33
C ALA A 141 6.16 19.84 0.46
N LEU A 142 5.95 21.13 0.17
CA LEU A 142 4.90 21.94 0.79
C LEU A 142 3.51 21.41 0.42
N TRP A 143 3.30 21.05 -0.85
CA TRP A 143 2.03 20.50 -1.30
C TRP A 143 1.71 19.16 -0.63
N THR A 144 2.67 18.23 -0.56
CA THR A 144 2.52 16.96 0.16
C THR A 144 2.18 17.20 1.64
N LYS A 145 2.87 18.13 2.32
CA LYS A 145 2.56 18.49 3.71
C LYS A 145 1.12 18.99 3.86
N ALA A 146 0.66 19.89 2.99
CA ALA A 146 -0.70 20.41 3.03
C ALA A 146 -1.75 19.29 2.86
N GLN A 147 -1.52 18.36 1.92
CA GLN A 147 -2.40 17.21 1.71
C GLN A 147 -2.45 16.28 2.94
N ILE A 148 -1.30 16.05 3.60
CA ILE A 148 -1.22 15.26 4.83
C ILE A 148 -2.00 15.93 5.97
N LEU A 149 -1.79 17.23 6.19
CA LEU A 149 -2.50 18.00 7.22
C LEU A 149 -4.01 17.96 7.01
N ASN A 150 -4.47 18.11 5.76
CA ASN A 150 -5.89 18.00 5.43
C ASN A 150 -6.45 16.60 5.72
N LYS A 151 -5.72 15.52 5.39
CA LYS A 151 -6.12 14.15 5.74
C LYS A 151 -6.13 13.88 7.25
N LEU A 152 -5.28 14.57 8.01
CA LEU A 152 -5.26 14.54 9.48
C LEU A 152 -6.40 15.37 10.11
N GLY A 153 -7.26 16.01 9.31
CA GLY A 153 -8.32 16.90 9.80
C GLY A 153 -7.81 18.27 10.26
N LYS A 154 -6.52 18.56 10.09
CA LYS A 154 -5.87 19.84 10.43
C LYS A 154 -6.01 20.84 9.29
N THR A 155 -7.23 21.02 8.78
CA THR A 155 -7.53 21.83 7.60
C THR A 155 -7.08 23.29 7.76
N ALA A 156 -7.22 23.85 8.98
CA ALA A 156 -6.76 25.21 9.28
C ALA A 156 -5.24 25.37 9.14
N GLU A 157 -4.45 24.35 9.47
CA GLU A 157 -2.99 24.33 9.28
C GLU A 157 -2.63 24.04 7.81
N ALA A 158 -3.46 23.28 7.09
CA ALA A 158 -3.20 22.88 5.70
C ALA A 158 -3.30 24.04 4.71
N ILE A 159 -4.27 24.95 4.88
CA ILE A 159 -4.52 26.10 4.00
C ILE A 159 -3.27 26.99 3.82
N PRO A 160 -2.63 27.52 4.89
CA PRO A 160 -1.47 28.39 4.73
C PRO A 160 -0.28 27.66 4.11
N VAL A 161 -0.12 26.35 4.37
CA VAL A 161 0.94 25.54 3.74
C VAL A 161 0.68 25.37 2.23
N ALA A 162 -0.56 25.12 1.83
CA ALA A 162 -0.93 25.02 0.42
C ALA A 162 -0.75 26.35 -0.33
N GLN A 163 -1.09 27.48 0.31
CA GLN A 163 -0.83 28.81 -0.25
C GLN A 163 0.66 29.08 -0.40
N LYS A 164 1.47 28.72 0.60
CA LYS A 164 2.93 28.81 0.50
C LYS A 164 3.47 27.96 -0.65
N ALA A 165 2.92 26.76 -0.85
CA ALA A 165 3.29 25.92 -2.00
C ALA A 165 3.09 26.68 -3.31
N LEU A 166 1.93 27.30 -3.54
CA LEU A 166 1.67 28.11 -4.73
C LEU A 166 2.68 29.25 -4.90
N THR A 167 3.02 29.98 -3.84
CA THR A 167 4.02 31.05 -3.90
C THR A 167 5.40 30.53 -4.29
N VAL A 168 5.85 29.42 -3.69
CA VAL A 168 7.17 28.81 -4.02
C VAL A 168 7.19 28.27 -5.45
N GLY A 169 6.11 27.62 -5.89
CA GLY A 169 5.98 27.12 -7.25
C GLY A 169 5.90 28.25 -8.29
N ALA A 170 5.25 29.36 -7.97
CA ALA A 170 5.20 30.54 -8.85
C ALA A 170 6.56 31.21 -9.04
N ALA A 171 7.45 31.14 -8.03
CA ALA A 171 8.80 31.69 -8.12
C ALA A 171 9.70 30.89 -9.06
N ASN A 172 9.47 29.58 -9.19
CA ASN A 172 10.20 28.67 -10.09
C ASN A 172 9.20 27.75 -10.82
N PRO A 173 8.46 28.28 -11.81
CA PRO A 173 7.40 27.53 -12.46
C PRO A 173 7.99 26.44 -13.34
N ASP A 174 7.83 25.18 -12.92
CA ASP A 174 8.15 24.00 -13.71
C ASP A 174 6.89 23.32 -14.26
N GLY A 175 7.08 22.27 -15.07
CA GLY A 175 5.95 21.50 -15.63
C GLY A 175 5.05 20.89 -14.55
N ALA A 176 5.62 20.50 -13.42
CA ALA A 176 4.88 19.94 -12.29
C ALA A 176 3.99 21.02 -11.64
N TYR A 177 4.54 22.21 -11.35
CA TYR A 177 3.79 23.33 -10.81
C TYR A 177 2.61 23.71 -11.70
N ASN A 178 2.83 23.85 -13.01
CA ASN A 178 1.75 24.23 -13.93
C ASN A 178 0.63 23.17 -13.99
N PHE A 179 0.99 21.88 -13.90
CA PHE A 179 0.03 20.78 -13.86
C PHE A 179 -0.77 20.74 -12.55
N TYR A 180 -0.10 20.95 -11.41
CA TYR A 180 -0.72 20.83 -10.09
C TYR A 180 -1.40 22.11 -9.62
N LYS A 181 -1.02 23.30 -10.12
CA LYS A 181 -1.54 24.59 -9.68
C LYS A 181 -3.08 24.64 -9.62
N PRO A 182 -3.85 24.25 -10.65
CA PRO A 182 -5.31 24.26 -10.58
C PRO A 182 -5.86 23.33 -9.49
N GLN A 183 -5.18 22.21 -9.25
CA GLN A 183 -5.56 21.22 -8.24
C GLN A 183 -5.31 21.74 -6.82
N VAL A 184 -4.20 22.46 -6.63
CA VAL A 184 -3.87 23.12 -5.37
C VAL A 184 -4.87 24.24 -5.08
N GLU A 185 -5.18 25.08 -6.06
CA GLU A 185 -6.18 26.15 -5.93
C GLU A 185 -7.56 25.60 -5.57
N LYS A 186 -8.01 24.55 -6.28
CA LYS A 186 -9.27 23.85 -5.97
C LYS A 186 -9.26 23.28 -4.55
N ALA A 187 -8.18 22.61 -4.16
CA ALA A 187 -8.08 22.03 -2.82
C ALA A 187 -8.08 23.10 -1.72
N ILE A 188 -7.44 24.26 -1.94
CA ILE A 188 -7.51 25.39 -1.01
C ILE A 188 -8.96 25.86 -0.84
N ALA A 189 -9.70 26.04 -1.94
CA ALA A 189 -11.11 26.44 -1.89
C ALA A 189 -11.97 25.41 -1.14
N GLU A 190 -11.76 24.11 -1.39
CA GLU A 190 -12.45 23.03 -0.67
C GLU A 190 -12.10 23.00 0.82
N MET A 191 -10.82 23.20 1.17
CA MET A 191 -10.36 23.28 2.55
C MET A 191 -10.96 24.49 3.28
N GLN A 192 -11.03 25.65 2.61
CA GLN A 192 -11.66 26.86 3.15
C GLN A 192 -13.16 26.67 3.38
N ALA A 193 -13.87 26.07 2.42
CA ALA A 193 -15.30 25.78 2.56
C ALA A 193 -15.59 24.83 3.75
N LYS A 194 -14.72 23.84 3.97
CA LYS A 194 -14.79 22.93 5.13
C LYS A 194 -14.42 23.60 6.47
N ALA A 195 -13.57 24.63 6.43
CA ALA A 195 -13.12 25.35 7.63
C ALA A 195 -14.12 26.42 8.10
N THR A 196 -14.97 26.95 7.22
CA THR A 196 -16.11 27.78 7.63
C THR A 196 -17.21 26.92 8.24
N PRO A 197 -17.59 27.11 9.53
CA PRO A 197 -18.79 26.48 10.05
C PRO A 197 -19.98 27.01 9.25
N VAL A 198 -20.95 26.14 8.94
CA VAL A 198 -22.24 26.51 8.34
C VAL A 198 -22.91 27.60 9.21
N LYS A 199 -22.65 28.88 8.91
CA LYS A 199 -23.45 30.00 9.43
C LYS A 199 -24.75 30.01 8.63
N GLY A 200 -25.78 29.34 9.15
CA GLY A 200 -27.10 29.43 8.52
C GLY A 200 -28.12 28.35 8.87
N ALA A 201 -28.25 27.96 10.14
CA ALA A 201 -29.49 27.32 10.61
C ALA A 201 -30.09 28.20 11.72
N VAL A 202 -30.68 29.33 11.33
CA VAL A 202 -31.54 30.10 12.23
C VAL A 202 -32.81 29.27 12.45
N SER A 203 -32.88 28.58 13.59
CA SER A 203 -34.10 27.91 14.05
C SER A 203 -35.16 28.96 14.38
N THR A 204 -35.97 29.35 13.38
CA THR A 204 -37.22 30.08 13.63
C THR A 204 -38.26 29.08 14.11
N VAL A 205 -38.26 28.82 15.41
CA VAL A 205 -39.39 28.14 16.07
C VAL A 205 -40.54 29.15 16.13
N LYS A 206 -41.45 29.08 15.14
CA LYS A 206 -42.76 29.73 15.21
C LYS A 206 -43.57 29.08 16.34
N LYS A 207 -43.69 29.78 17.48
CA LYS A 207 -44.74 29.52 18.48
C LYS A 207 -46.10 29.80 17.83
N LYS A 208 -46.91 28.76 17.62
CA LYS A 208 -48.36 28.90 17.44
C LYS A 208 -48.98 29.20 18.81
N LYS A 209 -49.73 30.30 18.88
CA LYS A 209 -50.84 30.46 19.84
C LYS A 209 -52.08 29.84 19.22
#